data_AF-A0A177G830-F1
#
_entry.id   AF-A0A177G830-F1
#
_cell.length_a   1.000
_cell.length_b   1.000
_cell.length_c   1.000
_cell.angle_alpha   90.00
_cell.angle_beta   90.00
_cell.angle_gamma   90.00
#
_symmetry.space_group_name_H-M   'P 1'
#
loop_
_entity.id
_entity.type
_entity.pdbx_description
1 polymer ?
#
loop_
_entity_poly.entity_id
_entity_poly.type
_entity_poly.pdbx_seq_one_letter_code
_entity_poly.pdbx_strand_id
1 'polypeptide(L)'
;MEAHPRLLKALEVRLPDDHCKIMPFIVKHDNTVLCGVRDAVSGRGEGERMAGTPSCQDQAYQPPAGPVSVEAVPETSAGSTAGGATRTHTASAFVRDYMAFLLPRDLNLLWTIGAMLVVVLALMLLSGLTLALTYTPDASLAFTSVETLERRVPFGWLLRSMHMTGATFFMAALYLHVFRGLCYGSYRAPRQGLWGVGTVLLMMVMITAFAGYVLPWGQMSYWGADVAGKAVGAIPLVGNMLERVFLGGDAPGTATLHRMFVLHFTLAFSIVGMVILHVAVLHARGSTSPSGAVGQNRARMLPFHPYFTVKDGLGVVVLAILFTLVMCFWPGLVTEVENYRPANPLHTPADIEPEWYFLPFYGMLQAVPSKFFGLLVSGGAVAILLFVPWLDRGNSATFRGWSLGWLALAAACGAGGSGLFLRAGRACGAASCARRLVAGRAIGDAGLLPLFPRFFAVLQSVGA
;
A
#
# COMPACT_ATOMS: atom_id res chain seq x y z
N MET A 1 -6.04 36.77 -56.22
CA MET A 1 -6.98 35.78 -56.80
C MET A 1 -6.65 34.45 -56.16
N GLU A 2 -7.49 33.75 -55.43
CA GLU A 2 -8.89 33.93 -55.03
C GLU A 2 -9.11 32.87 -53.95
N ALA A 3 -9.30 33.28 -52.69
CA ALA A 3 -9.61 32.35 -51.61
C ALA A 3 -11.11 32.07 -51.68
N HIS A 4 -11.50 30.86 -52.09
CA HIS A 4 -12.92 30.49 -52.14
C HIS A 4 -13.37 29.84 -50.82
N PRO A 5 -14.53 30.25 -50.24
CA PRO A 5 -14.85 30.06 -48.84
C PRO A 5 -15.90 28.96 -48.66
N ARG A 6 -15.50 27.76 -48.24
CA ARG A 6 -16.44 26.71 -47.79
C ARG A 6 -15.77 25.79 -46.78
N LEU A 7 -15.59 26.25 -45.54
CA LEU A 7 -15.32 25.39 -44.37
C LEU A 7 -15.39 26.15 -43.03
N LEU A 8 -16.32 27.11 -42.89
CA LEU A 8 -16.64 27.77 -41.62
C LEU A 8 -18.15 27.93 -41.46
N LYS A 9 -18.88 26.81 -41.49
CA LYS A 9 -20.31 26.78 -41.14
C LYS A 9 -20.72 25.38 -40.67
N ALA A 10 -20.33 25.03 -39.44
CA ALA A 10 -20.93 23.95 -38.66
C ALA A 10 -20.42 24.00 -37.21
N LEU A 11 -20.72 25.07 -36.49
CA LEU A 11 -20.60 25.14 -35.03
C LEU A 11 -21.48 26.30 -34.52
N GLU A 12 -22.78 26.19 -34.78
CA GLU A 12 -23.82 26.92 -34.06
C GLU A 12 -24.64 25.90 -33.27
N VAL A 13 -24.16 25.59 -32.07
CA VAL A 13 -25.03 25.00 -31.04
C VAL A 13 -25.74 26.18 -30.40
N ARG A 14 -27.01 26.35 -30.77
CA ARG A 14 -27.94 27.32 -30.20
C ARG A 14 -28.24 26.89 -28.75
N LEU A 15 -27.68 27.61 -27.78
CA LEU A 15 -28.05 27.51 -26.37
C LEU A 15 -29.39 28.24 -26.17
N PRO A 16 -30.34 27.69 -25.39
CA PRO A 16 -31.50 28.45 -24.94
C PRO A 16 -31.04 29.55 -23.97
N ASP A 17 -31.40 30.79 -24.28
CA ASP A 17 -31.36 31.91 -23.34
C ASP A 17 -32.35 31.63 -22.22
N ASP A 18 -31.83 31.26 -21.04
CA ASP A 18 -32.32 31.66 -19.72
C ASP A 18 -31.44 31.00 -18.64
N HIS A 19 -31.25 31.71 -17.53
CA HIS A 19 -30.45 31.38 -16.34
C HIS A 19 -29.05 32.02 -16.26
N CYS A 20 -29.06 33.26 -15.79
CA CYS A 20 -27.93 33.94 -15.18
C CYS A 20 -27.37 33.13 -14.00
N LYS A 21 -26.04 32.97 -13.96
CA LYS A 21 -25.27 32.41 -12.84
C LYS A 21 -25.26 33.38 -11.67
N ILE A 22 -25.68 32.94 -10.48
CA ILE A 22 -25.24 33.52 -9.19
C ILE A 22 -24.99 32.37 -8.22
N MET A 23 -23.74 32.20 -7.78
CA MET A 23 -23.37 31.32 -6.66
C MET A 23 -23.55 32.07 -5.33
N PRO A 24 -24.17 31.48 -4.29
CA PRO A 24 -24.08 32.00 -2.94
C PRO A 24 -22.85 31.42 -2.21
N PHE A 25 -22.00 32.29 -1.66
CA PHE A 25 -20.97 31.91 -0.68
C PHE A 25 -21.56 32.03 0.73
N ILE A 26 -21.33 31.02 1.58
CA ILE A 26 -21.77 31.02 2.97
C ILE A 26 -20.58 31.40 3.86
N VAL A 27 -20.64 32.58 4.49
CA VAL A 27 -19.77 32.93 5.62
C VAL A 27 -20.57 32.73 6.90
N LYS A 28 -20.04 31.92 7.83
CA LYS A 28 -20.70 31.58 9.09
C LYS A 28 -20.17 32.49 10.21
N HIS A 29 -21.03 33.36 10.74
CA HIS A 29 -20.88 33.88 12.10
C HIS A 29 -22.26 33.96 12.76
N ASP A 30 -22.36 33.34 13.93
CA ASP A 30 -23.44 33.41 14.92
C ASP A 30 -24.89 33.46 14.40
N ASN A 31 -25.43 32.25 14.21
CA ASN A 31 -26.85 31.88 14.17
C ASN A 31 -27.83 32.71 13.31
N THR A 32 -27.34 33.45 12.30
CA THR A 32 -28.20 34.16 11.34
C THR A 32 -27.66 33.99 9.92
N VAL A 33 -28.50 33.54 8.97
CA VAL A 33 -28.14 33.45 7.54
C VAL A 33 -28.62 34.72 6.84
N LEU A 34 -27.71 35.62 6.50
CA LEU A 34 -27.96 36.79 5.64
C LEU A 34 -27.53 36.46 4.21
N CYS A 35 -28.48 36.45 3.27
CA CYS A 35 -28.20 36.47 1.83
C CYS A 35 -28.05 37.92 1.37
N GLY A 36 -26.86 38.32 0.93
CA GLY A 36 -26.61 39.65 0.35
C GLY A 36 -25.76 39.56 -0.92
N VAL A 37 -26.25 40.18 -2.00
CA VAL A 37 -25.52 40.40 -3.26
C VAL A 37 -24.70 41.67 -3.12
N ARG A 38 -23.40 41.62 -3.45
CA ARG A 38 -22.52 42.79 -3.45
C ARG A 38 -22.13 43.10 -4.89
N ASP A 39 -22.74 44.11 -5.49
CA ASP A 39 -22.30 44.63 -6.78
C ASP A 39 -21.06 45.51 -6.59
N ALA A 40 -20.01 45.20 -7.34
CA ALA A 40 -18.80 45.99 -7.46
C ALA A 40 -18.73 46.54 -8.88
N VAL A 41 -19.07 47.81 -9.08
CA VAL A 41 -18.60 48.60 -10.23
C VAL A 41 -18.33 50.04 -9.78
N SER A 42 -17.13 50.49 -10.14
CA SER A 42 -16.57 51.85 -10.02
C SER A 42 -17.28 52.85 -10.94
N GLY A 43 -17.55 54.07 -10.47
CA GLY A 43 -17.82 55.21 -11.36
C GLY A 43 -18.53 56.39 -10.69
N ARG A 44 -17.93 57.58 -10.78
CA ARG A 44 -18.53 58.88 -10.43
C ARG A 44 -19.85 59.12 -11.17
N GLY A 45 -20.79 59.82 -10.54
CA GLY A 45 -21.91 60.46 -11.23
C GLY A 45 -22.99 60.94 -10.26
N GLU A 46 -23.32 62.22 -10.38
CA GLU A 46 -24.30 62.96 -9.58
C GLU A 46 -25.75 62.46 -9.77
N GLY A 47 -26.63 63.00 -8.93
CA GLY A 47 -27.97 62.52 -8.64
C GLY A 47 -28.92 62.35 -9.82
N GLU A 48 -29.86 61.41 -9.64
CA GLU A 48 -31.26 61.59 -10.00
C GLU A 48 -32.12 60.58 -9.24
N ARG A 49 -33.28 61.05 -8.77
CA ARG A 49 -34.21 60.35 -7.89
C ARG A 49 -35.38 59.85 -8.74
N MET A 50 -35.59 58.54 -8.81
CA MET A 50 -36.81 57.89 -9.36
C MET A 50 -37.08 56.63 -8.50
N ALA A 51 -37.96 56.70 -7.50
CA ALA A 51 -39.39 56.37 -7.58
C ALA A 51 -39.67 54.89 -7.90
N GLY A 52 -39.98 54.10 -6.86
CA GLY A 52 -40.70 52.82 -6.99
C GLY A 52 -39.98 51.56 -6.49
N THR A 53 -39.90 51.36 -5.17
CA THR A 53 -39.74 50.02 -4.58
C THR A 53 -40.71 49.88 -3.40
N PRO A 54 -41.62 48.90 -3.39
CA PRO A 54 -42.49 48.68 -2.24
C PRO A 54 -41.67 48.06 -1.09
N SER A 55 -41.84 48.60 0.12
CA SER A 55 -41.25 48.02 1.33
C SER A 55 -41.93 46.69 1.67
N CYS A 56 -41.16 45.61 1.78
CA CYS A 56 -41.64 44.40 2.44
C CYS A 56 -41.75 44.68 3.94
N GLN A 57 -42.94 45.08 4.38
CA GLN A 57 -43.38 44.96 5.76
C GLN A 57 -43.75 43.51 6.06
N ASP A 58 -43.50 43.13 7.31
CA ASP A 58 -43.71 41.82 7.93
C ASP A 58 -44.99 41.09 7.49
N GLN A 59 -44.83 39.93 6.84
CA GLN A 59 -45.88 38.91 6.78
C GLN A 59 -45.37 37.64 7.46
N ALA A 60 -45.91 37.38 8.65
CA ALA A 60 -45.70 36.16 9.40
C ALA A 60 -46.30 34.96 8.63
N TYR A 61 -45.50 33.90 8.47
CA TYR A 61 -45.92 32.65 7.86
C TYR A 61 -46.97 31.96 8.74
N GLN A 62 -48.17 31.74 8.21
CA GLN A 62 -49.16 30.83 8.79
C GLN A 62 -49.22 29.53 7.98
N PRO A 63 -49.04 28.36 8.60
CA PRO A 63 -49.22 27.09 7.91
C PRO A 63 -50.71 26.81 7.65
N PRO A 64 -51.08 26.19 6.52
CA PRO A 64 -52.48 25.91 6.21
C PRO A 64 -53.05 24.82 7.15
N ALA A 65 -54.24 25.07 7.69
CA ALA A 65 -55.01 24.13 8.48
C ALA A 65 -55.93 23.30 7.56
N GLY A 66 -55.59 22.02 7.38
CA GLY A 66 -56.41 21.03 6.66
C GLY A 66 -55.65 19.72 6.46
N PRO A 67 -56.32 18.55 6.39
CA PRO A 67 -55.63 17.29 6.17
C PRO A 67 -55.05 17.28 4.74
N VAL A 68 -53.73 17.13 4.64
CA VAL A 68 -53.02 17.01 3.36
C VAL A 68 -53.33 15.63 2.77
N SER A 69 -54.22 15.58 1.78
CA SER A 69 -54.41 14.39 0.93
C SER A 69 -53.25 14.31 -0.06
N VAL A 70 -52.44 13.25 0.05
CA VAL A 70 -51.41 12.92 -0.95
C VAL A 70 -52.12 12.31 -2.15
N GLU A 71 -52.27 13.09 -3.22
CA GLU A 71 -52.80 12.59 -4.49
C GLU A 71 -51.70 11.79 -5.20
N ALA A 72 -51.99 10.53 -5.54
CA ALA A 72 -51.05 9.65 -6.23
C ALA A 72 -50.81 10.15 -7.66
N VAL A 73 -49.54 10.27 -8.04
CA VAL A 73 -49.13 10.57 -9.42
C VAL A 73 -49.63 9.44 -10.33
N PRO A 74 -50.31 9.75 -11.45
CA PRO A 74 -50.86 8.71 -12.32
C PRO A 74 -49.73 7.91 -12.97
N GLU A 75 -49.81 6.59 -12.84
CA GLU A 75 -48.99 5.65 -13.62
C GLU A 75 -49.29 5.83 -15.11
N THR A 76 -48.41 6.52 -15.82
CA THR A 76 -48.38 6.42 -17.28
C THR A 76 -48.00 4.99 -17.64
N SER A 77 -48.98 4.26 -18.18
CA SER A 77 -48.83 2.98 -18.85
C SER A 77 -47.91 3.10 -20.06
N ALA A 78 -46.60 3.09 -19.82
CA ALA A 78 -45.61 2.81 -20.85
C ALA A 78 -45.67 1.31 -21.14
N GLY A 79 -46.21 0.98 -22.31
CA GLY A 79 -46.33 -0.38 -22.80
C GLY A 79 -45.04 -1.16 -22.64
N SER A 80 -45.18 -2.37 -22.11
CA SER A 80 -44.22 -3.46 -22.21
C SER A 80 -43.87 -3.69 -23.68
N THR A 81 -42.82 -3.04 -24.15
CA THR A 81 -41.90 -3.68 -25.08
C THR A 81 -40.78 -4.22 -24.22
N ALA A 82 -40.75 -5.54 -24.11
CA ALA A 82 -39.66 -6.30 -23.52
C ALA A 82 -38.39 -6.10 -24.37
N GLY A 83 -37.80 -4.91 -24.31
CA GLY A 83 -36.41 -4.68 -24.65
C GLY A 83 -35.59 -5.04 -23.42
N GLY A 84 -35.34 -6.33 -23.21
CA GLY A 84 -34.29 -6.76 -22.31
C GLY A 84 -33.00 -6.15 -22.81
N ALA A 85 -32.65 -4.97 -22.30
CA ALA A 85 -31.31 -4.41 -22.46
C ALA A 85 -30.40 -5.33 -21.67
N THR A 86 -29.95 -6.40 -22.32
CA THR A 86 -28.84 -7.22 -21.91
C THR A 86 -27.76 -6.24 -21.51
N ARG A 87 -27.47 -6.11 -20.21
CA ARG A 87 -26.42 -5.23 -19.71
C ARG A 87 -25.13 -5.81 -20.29
N THR A 88 -24.73 -5.33 -21.46
CA THR A 88 -23.57 -5.86 -22.16
C THR A 88 -22.39 -5.51 -21.28
N HIS A 89 -21.83 -6.50 -20.60
CA HIS A 89 -20.60 -6.40 -19.82
C HIS A 89 -19.43 -6.25 -20.80
N THR A 90 -19.38 -5.11 -21.49
CA THR A 90 -18.29 -4.75 -22.39
C THR A 90 -17.14 -4.17 -21.56
N ALA A 91 -15.91 -4.37 -22.02
CA ALA A 91 -14.73 -3.73 -21.42
C ALA A 91 -14.92 -2.20 -21.29
N SER A 92 -15.58 -1.58 -22.27
CA SER A 92 -15.90 -0.14 -22.24
C SER A 92 -16.87 0.26 -21.12
N ALA A 93 -17.83 -0.59 -20.76
CA ALA A 93 -18.74 -0.33 -19.65
C ALA A 93 -17.99 -0.42 -18.32
N PHE A 94 -17.15 -1.44 -18.15
CA PHE A 94 -16.30 -1.58 -16.95
C PHE A 94 -15.35 -0.39 -16.76
N VAL A 95 -14.66 0.04 -17.83
CA VAL A 95 -13.76 1.20 -17.78
C VAL A 95 -14.53 2.46 -17.40
N ARG A 96 -15.72 2.67 -17.97
CA ARG A 96 -16.56 3.83 -17.63
C ARG A 96 -16.95 3.84 -16.15
N ASP A 97 -17.41 2.70 -15.64
CA ASP A 97 -17.82 2.56 -14.24
C ASP A 97 -16.61 2.73 -13.29
N TYR A 98 -15.43 2.24 -13.68
CA TYR A 98 -14.19 2.43 -12.93
C TYR A 98 -13.77 3.90 -12.88
N MET A 99 -13.79 4.59 -14.03
CA MET A 99 -13.41 6.01 -14.10
C MET A 99 -14.39 6.93 -13.36
N ALA A 100 -15.66 6.55 -13.30
CA ALA A 100 -16.71 7.25 -12.57
C ALA A 100 -16.73 6.94 -11.06
N PHE A 101 -15.85 6.04 -10.57
CA PHE A 101 -15.81 5.66 -9.16
C PHE A 101 -15.57 6.86 -8.25
N LEU A 102 -16.41 7.03 -7.23
CA LEU A 102 -16.38 8.19 -6.35
C LEU A 102 -15.43 7.97 -5.17
N LEU A 103 -14.52 8.93 -4.96
CA LEU A 103 -13.57 8.94 -3.86
C LEU A 103 -13.74 10.21 -3.00
N PRO A 104 -13.46 10.15 -1.69
CA PRO A 104 -13.47 11.33 -0.84
C PRO A 104 -12.53 12.42 -1.37
N ARG A 105 -12.94 13.69 -1.36
CA ARG A 105 -12.12 14.79 -1.92
C ARG A 105 -10.85 15.10 -1.12
N ASP A 106 -10.76 14.65 0.13
CA ASP A 106 -9.70 14.99 1.09
C ASP A 106 -8.55 13.95 1.15
N LEU A 107 -8.41 13.07 0.14
CA LEU A 107 -7.31 12.10 0.12
C LEU A 107 -5.96 12.81 -0.04
N ASN A 108 -5.06 12.61 0.92
CA ASN A 108 -3.67 13.04 0.82
C ASN A 108 -2.82 12.06 -0.03
N LEU A 109 -1.53 12.32 -0.16
CA LEU A 109 -0.60 11.53 -0.99
C LEU A 109 -0.49 10.05 -0.57
N LEU A 110 -0.77 9.69 0.68
CA LEU A 110 -0.65 8.30 1.14
C LEU A 110 -1.66 7.36 0.47
N TRP A 111 -2.74 7.88 -0.13
CA TRP A 111 -3.69 7.09 -0.92
C TRP A 111 -3.19 6.78 -2.34
N THR A 112 -2.17 7.49 -2.83
CA THR A 112 -1.55 7.23 -4.14
C THR A 112 -0.61 6.02 -4.12
N ILE A 113 -0.18 5.58 -2.92
CA ILE A 113 0.71 4.43 -2.74
C ILE A 113 0.11 3.14 -3.33
N GLY A 114 -1.22 3.00 -3.31
CA GLY A 114 -1.88 1.86 -3.96
C GLY A 114 -1.62 1.81 -5.47
N ALA A 115 -1.71 2.95 -6.16
CA ALA A 115 -1.42 3.05 -7.59
C ALA A 115 0.07 2.80 -7.89
N MET A 116 0.96 3.34 -7.05
CA MET A 116 2.40 3.08 -7.12
C MET A 116 2.73 1.58 -7.04
N LEU A 117 2.12 0.85 -6.10
CA LEU A 117 2.30 -0.60 -5.95
C LEU A 117 1.87 -1.36 -7.20
N VAL A 118 0.76 -0.97 -7.85
CA VAL A 118 0.31 -1.61 -9.10
C VAL A 118 1.31 -1.38 -10.24
N VAL A 119 1.86 -0.17 -10.36
CA VAL A 119 2.87 0.14 -11.39
C VAL A 119 4.17 -0.64 -11.16
N VAL A 120 4.66 -0.68 -9.90
CA VAL A 120 5.87 -1.45 -9.58
C VAL A 120 5.61 -2.95 -9.73
N LEU A 121 4.42 -3.47 -9.40
CA LEU A 121 4.06 -4.88 -9.67
C LEU A 121 4.19 -5.21 -11.16
N ALA A 122 3.66 -4.35 -12.03
CA ALA A 122 3.76 -4.54 -13.47
C ALA A 122 5.22 -4.54 -13.93
N LEU A 123 6.05 -3.60 -13.45
CA LEU A 123 7.49 -3.57 -13.70
C LEU A 123 8.16 -4.89 -13.27
N MET A 124 7.85 -5.38 -12.06
CA MET A 124 8.41 -6.62 -11.52
C MET A 124 8.03 -7.84 -12.36
N LEU A 125 6.79 -7.94 -12.82
CA LEU A 125 6.34 -9.03 -13.69
C LEU A 125 7.03 -8.99 -15.06
N LEU A 126 7.11 -7.82 -15.68
CA LEU A 126 7.74 -7.63 -17.00
C LEU A 126 9.25 -7.94 -16.97
N SER A 127 9.95 -7.37 -15.99
CA SER A 127 11.39 -7.64 -15.80
C SER A 127 11.63 -9.09 -15.41
N GLY A 128 10.90 -9.63 -14.43
CA GLY A 128 11.06 -11.00 -13.94
C GLY A 128 10.79 -12.06 -15.02
N LEU A 129 9.74 -11.88 -15.81
CA LEU A 129 9.46 -12.78 -16.95
C LEU A 129 10.61 -12.77 -17.95
N THR A 130 11.17 -11.60 -18.24
CA THR A 130 12.29 -11.47 -19.20
C THR A 130 13.58 -12.09 -18.64
N LEU A 131 13.87 -11.89 -17.35
CA LEU A 131 15.01 -12.52 -16.68
C LEU A 131 14.89 -14.06 -16.69
N ALA A 132 13.68 -14.58 -16.45
CA ALA A 132 13.40 -16.00 -16.43
C ALA A 132 13.68 -16.73 -17.76
N LEU A 133 13.69 -16.02 -18.90
CA LEU A 133 13.99 -16.61 -20.21
C LEU A 133 15.44 -17.05 -20.36
N THR A 134 16.35 -16.57 -19.50
CA THR A 134 17.79 -16.85 -19.58
C THR A 134 18.37 -17.42 -18.28
N TYR A 135 17.62 -17.37 -17.19
CA TYR A 135 18.01 -17.90 -15.89
C TYR A 135 17.95 -19.43 -15.86
N THR A 136 18.93 -20.06 -15.19
CA THR A 136 18.98 -21.52 -14.99
C THR A 136 18.88 -21.87 -13.51
N PRO A 137 17.79 -22.53 -13.04
CA PRO A 137 17.60 -22.87 -11.62
C PRO A 137 18.36 -24.14 -11.20
N ASP A 138 19.67 -24.16 -11.39
CA ASP A 138 20.58 -25.22 -10.94
C ASP A 138 21.69 -24.64 -10.06
N ALA A 139 22.01 -25.28 -8.93
CA ALA A 139 22.96 -24.73 -7.96
C ALA A 139 24.39 -24.56 -8.52
N SER A 140 24.77 -25.31 -9.55
CA SER A 140 26.07 -25.17 -10.22
C SER A 140 26.09 -24.10 -11.31
N LEU A 141 24.93 -23.69 -11.82
CA LEU A 141 24.81 -22.76 -12.96
C LEU A 141 24.13 -21.43 -12.62
N ALA A 142 23.37 -21.34 -11.54
CA ALA A 142 22.50 -20.20 -11.25
C ALA A 142 23.25 -18.88 -11.17
N PHE A 143 24.30 -18.82 -10.34
CA PHE A 143 25.14 -17.63 -10.20
C PHE A 143 25.75 -17.21 -11.55
N THR A 144 26.34 -18.15 -12.28
CA THR A 144 26.94 -17.90 -13.60
C THR A 144 25.90 -17.49 -14.65
N SER A 145 24.67 -18.01 -14.58
CA SER A 145 23.57 -17.62 -15.47
C SER A 145 23.14 -16.17 -15.23
N VAL A 146 23.11 -15.73 -13.97
CA VAL A 146 22.84 -14.33 -13.61
C VAL A 146 23.97 -13.42 -14.07
N GLU A 147 25.23 -13.82 -13.88
CA GLU A 147 26.37 -13.04 -14.39
C GLU A 147 26.36 -12.94 -15.93
N THR A 148 26.05 -14.06 -16.61
CA THR A 148 25.92 -14.10 -18.06
C THR A 148 24.80 -13.19 -18.53
N LEU A 149 23.66 -13.19 -17.84
CA LEU A 149 22.54 -12.29 -18.10
C LEU A 149 23.02 -10.84 -18.04
N GLU A 150 23.67 -10.42 -16.96
CA GLU A 150 24.10 -9.03 -16.81
C GLU A 150 25.12 -8.59 -17.86
N ARG A 151 26.09 -9.45 -18.17
CA ARG A 151 27.23 -9.09 -19.00
C ARG A 151 27.00 -9.31 -20.49
N ARG A 152 26.15 -10.27 -20.87
CA ARG A 152 26.05 -10.74 -22.26
C ARG A 152 24.69 -10.51 -22.90
N VAL A 153 23.61 -10.41 -22.12
CA VAL A 153 22.28 -10.12 -22.68
C VAL A 153 22.16 -8.61 -22.92
N PRO A 154 21.72 -8.15 -24.10
CA PRO A 154 21.45 -6.73 -24.34
C PRO A 154 20.48 -6.18 -23.29
N PHE A 155 20.87 -5.10 -22.61
CA PHE A 155 20.13 -4.52 -21.47
C PHE A 155 19.91 -5.47 -20.27
N GLY A 156 20.63 -6.60 -20.19
CA GLY A 156 20.48 -7.56 -19.09
C GLY A 156 20.81 -6.96 -17.73
N TRP A 157 21.89 -6.17 -17.63
CA TRP A 157 22.23 -5.42 -16.43
C TRP A 157 21.09 -4.47 -16.00
N LEU A 158 20.41 -3.84 -16.96
CA LEU A 158 19.32 -2.90 -16.71
C LEU A 158 18.09 -3.65 -16.20
N LEU A 159 17.74 -4.78 -16.82
CA LEU A 159 16.62 -5.61 -16.39
C LEU A 159 16.82 -6.16 -14.98
N ARG A 160 18.03 -6.66 -14.66
CA ARG A 160 18.35 -7.12 -13.29
C ARG A 160 18.29 -5.97 -12.30
N SER A 161 18.86 -4.81 -12.65
CA SER A 161 18.84 -3.62 -11.80
C SER A 161 17.42 -3.11 -11.55
N MET A 162 16.55 -3.10 -12.59
CA MET A 162 15.14 -2.76 -12.46
C MET A 162 14.40 -3.73 -11.54
N HIS A 163 14.66 -5.03 -11.65
CA HIS A 163 13.99 -6.04 -10.82
C HIS A 163 14.43 -5.94 -9.34
N MET A 164 15.73 -5.77 -9.08
CA MET A 164 16.24 -5.60 -7.72
C MET A 164 15.77 -4.28 -7.08
N THR A 165 15.87 -3.17 -7.81
CA THR A 165 15.38 -1.86 -7.34
C THR A 165 13.86 -1.90 -7.15
N GLY A 166 13.15 -2.58 -8.05
CA GLY A 166 11.72 -2.84 -7.98
C GLY A 166 11.32 -3.53 -6.69
N ALA A 167 12.00 -4.60 -6.30
CA ALA A 167 11.74 -5.28 -5.03
C ALA A 167 11.87 -4.34 -3.82
N THR A 168 12.92 -3.52 -3.78
CA THR A 168 13.13 -2.54 -2.70
C THR A 168 12.01 -1.49 -2.65
N PHE A 169 11.69 -0.85 -3.77
CA PHE A 169 10.64 0.17 -3.83
C PHE A 169 9.26 -0.43 -3.57
N PHE A 170 9.01 -1.66 -4.01
CA PHE A 170 7.77 -2.39 -3.75
C PHE A 170 7.58 -2.61 -2.25
N MET A 171 8.60 -3.12 -1.55
CA MET A 171 8.53 -3.35 -0.10
C MET A 171 8.39 -2.05 0.69
N ALA A 172 9.12 -0.99 0.31
CA ALA A 172 8.98 0.32 0.94
C ALA A 172 7.57 0.90 0.77
N ALA A 173 7.04 0.89 -0.45
CA ALA A 173 5.67 1.33 -0.72
C ALA A 173 4.64 0.47 0.02
N LEU A 174 4.86 -0.85 0.11
CA LEU A 174 3.95 -1.77 0.78
C LEU A 174 3.89 -1.49 2.29
N TYR A 175 5.04 -1.28 2.94
CA TYR A 175 5.05 -0.90 4.36
C TYR A 175 4.39 0.44 4.62
N LEU A 176 4.61 1.45 3.76
CA LEU A 176 3.90 2.71 3.86
C LEU A 176 2.39 2.55 3.64
N HIS A 177 1.97 1.64 2.76
CA HIS A 177 0.57 1.32 2.51
C HIS A 177 -0.10 0.69 3.74
N VAL A 178 0.55 -0.29 4.36
CA VAL A 178 0.10 -0.94 5.59
C VAL A 178 0.07 0.07 6.73
N PHE A 179 1.12 0.87 6.90
CA PHE A 179 1.22 1.92 7.90
C PHE A 179 0.08 2.95 7.78
N ARG A 180 -0.19 3.43 6.56
CA ARG A 180 -1.36 4.28 6.27
C ARG A 180 -2.64 3.59 6.72
N GLY A 181 -2.80 2.30 6.40
CA GLY A 181 -3.95 1.51 6.83
C GLY A 181 -4.13 1.49 8.35
N LEU A 182 -3.02 1.37 9.09
CA LEU A 182 -2.99 1.41 10.54
C LEU A 182 -3.34 2.79 11.11
N CYS A 183 -2.73 3.86 10.59
CA CYS A 183 -2.94 5.24 11.08
C CYS A 183 -4.38 5.74 10.89
N TYR A 184 -5.00 5.42 9.76
CA TYR A 184 -6.33 5.90 9.41
C TYR A 184 -7.44 4.87 9.67
N GLY A 185 -7.16 3.81 10.44
CA GLY A 185 -8.16 2.80 10.79
C GLY A 185 -8.83 2.15 9.57
N SER A 186 -8.09 1.98 8.47
CA SER A 186 -8.66 1.48 7.21
C SER A 186 -9.12 0.03 7.30
N TYR A 187 -8.68 -0.68 8.34
CA TYR A 187 -9.06 -2.04 8.70
C TYR A 187 -10.40 -2.15 9.42
N ARG A 188 -10.97 -1.05 9.91
CA ARG A 188 -12.23 -1.05 10.64
C ARG A 188 -13.42 -1.36 9.73
N ALA A 189 -14.53 -1.80 10.33
CA ALA A 189 -15.77 -2.03 9.60
C ALA A 189 -16.17 -0.79 8.77
N PRO A 190 -16.64 -0.96 7.52
CA PRO A 190 -16.98 -2.20 6.82
C PRO A 190 -15.83 -2.83 5.98
N ARG A 191 -14.57 -2.44 6.22
CA ARG A 191 -13.38 -2.83 5.41
C ARG A 191 -12.52 -3.93 6.04
N GLN A 192 -13.05 -4.69 7.00
CA GLN A 192 -12.32 -5.79 7.63
C GLN A 192 -11.86 -6.83 6.60
N GLY A 193 -12.72 -7.20 5.65
CA GLY A 193 -12.37 -8.09 4.54
C GLY A 193 -11.29 -7.52 3.62
N LEU A 194 -11.33 -6.21 3.35
CA LEU A 194 -10.29 -5.54 2.54
C LEU A 194 -8.92 -5.66 3.21
N TRP A 195 -8.87 -5.44 4.53
CA TRP A 195 -7.66 -5.58 5.32
C TRP A 195 -7.15 -7.02 5.41
N GLY A 196 -8.05 -7.99 5.58
CA GLY A 196 -7.70 -9.41 5.55
C GLY A 196 -7.03 -9.80 4.23
N VAL A 197 -7.64 -9.44 3.10
CA VAL A 197 -7.06 -9.65 1.77
C VAL A 197 -5.70 -8.95 1.63
N GLY A 198 -5.59 -7.70 2.08
CA GLY A 198 -4.33 -6.94 2.06
C GLY A 198 -3.21 -7.55 2.91
N THR A 199 -3.57 -8.14 4.06
CA THR A 199 -2.59 -8.80 4.95
C THR A 199 -2.12 -10.13 4.37
N VAL A 200 -3.00 -10.90 3.73
CA VAL A 200 -2.61 -12.10 2.97
C VAL A 200 -1.69 -11.72 1.81
N LEU A 201 -2.01 -10.64 1.09
CA LEU A 201 -1.12 -10.09 0.05
C LEU A 201 0.26 -9.73 0.59
N LEU A 202 0.35 -9.09 1.75
CA LEU A 202 1.64 -8.79 2.39
C LEU A 202 2.47 -10.06 2.62
N MET A 203 1.85 -11.12 3.16
CA MET A 203 2.53 -12.40 3.38
C MET A 203 2.99 -13.03 2.07
N MET A 204 2.13 -13.04 1.04
CA MET A 204 2.48 -13.56 -0.29
C MET A 204 3.67 -12.80 -0.89
N VAL A 205 3.67 -11.46 -0.83
CA VAL A 205 4.77 -10.64 -1.33
C VAL A 205 6.06 -10.92 -0.56
N MET A 206 6.01 -11.03 0.77
CA MET A 206 7.19 -11.36 1.58
C MET A 206 7.77 -12.73 1.20
N ILE A 207 6.92 -13.74 1.00
CA ILE A 207 7.38 -15.07 0.54
C ILE A 207 7.98 -14.98 -0.87
N THR A 208 7.33 -14.27 -1.80
CA THR A 208 7.84 -14.07 -3.16
C THR A 208 9.18 -13.35 -3.16
N ALA A 209 9.35 -12.31 -2.35
CA ALA A 209 10.59 -11.54 -2.24
C ALA A 209 11.74 -12.42 -1.71
N PHE A 210 11.48 -13.21 -0.66
CA PHE A 210 12.46 -14.17 -0.15
C PHE A 210 12.83 -15.22 -1.20
N ALA A 211 11.85 -15.84 -1.86
CA ALA A 211 12.10 -16.86 -2.89
C ALA A 211 12.91 -16.29 -4.06
N GLY A 212 12.63 -15.06 -4.48
CA GLY A 212 13.39 -14.34 -5.51
C GLY A 212 14.82 -14.02 -5.08
N TYR A 213 15.01 -13.67 -3.81
CA TYR A 213 16.32 -13.38 -3.23
C TYR A 213 17.25 -14.60 -3.17
N VAL A 214 16.70 -15.81 -3.14
CA VAL A 214 17.49 -17.06 -3.19
C VAL A 214 18.03 -17.33 -4.61
N LEU A 215 17.38 -16.84 -5.66
CA LEU A 215 17.67 -17.22 -7.06
C LEU A 215 19.08 -16.85 -7.57
N PRO A 216 19.70 -15.71 -7.21
CA PRO A 216 21.06 -15.40 -7.63
C PRO A 216 22.10 -16.40 -7.14
N TRP A 217 21.79 -17.17 -6.09
CA TRP A 217 22.64 -18.20 -5.52
C TRP A 217 24.06 -17.71 -5.14
N GLY A 218 24.13 -16.48 -4.63
CA GLY A 218 25.31 -15.95 -3.96
C GLY A 218 25.39 -16.36 -2.49
N GLN A 219 26.40 -15.83 -1.77
CA GLN A 219 26.61 -16.16 -0.36
C GLN A 219 25.37 -15.90 0.50
N MET A 220 24.80 -14.70 0.41
CA MET A 220 23.67 -14.29 1.25
C MET A 220 22.38 -15.03 0.85
N SER A 221 22.19 -15.29 -0.45
CA SER A 221 21.11 -16.14 -0.95
C SER A 221 21.14 -17.56 -0.34
N TYR A 222 22.32 -18.21 -0.37
CA TYR A 222 22.48 -19.58 0.14
C TYR A 222 22.26 -19.67 1.65
N TRP A 223 22.95 -18.82 2.41
CA TRP A 223 22.85 -18.84 3.86
C TRP A 223 21.50 -18.36 4.37
N GLY A 224 20.86 -17.42 3.66
CA GLY A 224 19.47 -17.04 3.91
C GLY A 224 18.51 -18.23 3.77
N ALA A 225 18.69 -19.06 2.73
CA ALA A 225 17.90 -20.28 2.56
C ALA A 225 18.15 -21.31 3.66
N ASP A 226 19.42 -21.53 4.04
CA ASP A 226 19.80 -22.44 5.12
C ASP A 226 19.19 -22.03 6.48
N VAL A 227 19.33 -20.75 6.84
CA VAL A 227 18.79 -20.20 8.09
C VAL A 227 17.26 -20.28 8.11
N ALA A 228 16.59 -19.98 6.99
CA ALA A 228 15.14 -20.10 6.89
C ALA A 228 14.66 -21.54 7.04
N GLY A 229 15.33 -22.50 6.39
CA GLY A 229 15.02 -23.93 6.51
C GLY A 229 15.16 -24.43 7.95
N LYS A 230 16.26 -24.07 8.61
CA LYS A 230 16.52 -24.41 10.02
C LYS A 230 15.54 -23.74 10.99
N ALA A 231 15.02 -22.56 10.66
CA ALA A 231 13.97 -21.92 11.44
C ALA A 231 12.66 -22.72 11.35
N VAL A 232 12.26 -23.16 10.14
CA VAL A 232 11.11 -24.06 9.93
C VAL A 232 11.30 -25.40 10.64
N GLY A 233 12.53 -25.92 10.66
CA GLY A 233 12.93 -27.12 11.41
C GLY A 233 12.62 -27.06 12.91
N ALA A 234 12.50 -25.86 13.48
CA ALA A 234 12.21 -25.67 14.90
C ALA A 234 10.75 -25.95 15.30
N ILE A 235 9.84 -26.18 14.34
CA ILE A 235 8.44 -26.51 14.62
C ILE A 235 8.37 -27.91 15.28
N PRO A 236 7.75 -28.06 16.46
CA PRO A 236 7.67 -29.34 17.12
C PRO A 236 6.88 -30.36 16.29
N LEU A 237 7.23 -31.64 16.43
CA LEU A 237 6.65 -32.81 15.75
C LEU A 237 6.93 -32.89 14.24
N VAL A 238 6.69 -31.82 13.48
CA VAL A 238 6.75 -31.82 12.00
C VAL A 238 7.93 -31.04 11.41
N GLY A 239 8.66 -30.26 12.21
CA GLY A 239 9.71 -29.36 11.74
C GLY A 239 10.79 -30.04 10.89
N ASN A 240 11.36 -31.15 11.37
CA ASN A 240 12.39 -31.89 10.63
C ASN A 240 11.92 -32.41 9.25
N MET A 241 10.62 -32.72 9.11
CA MET A 241 10.03 -33.09 7.83
C MET A 241 9.89 -31.85 6.94
N LEU A 242 9.36 -30.76 7.49
CA LEU A 242 9.17 -29.49 6.76
C LEU A 242 10.50 -28.89 6.30
N GLU A 243 11.54 -28.92 7.11
CA GLU A 243 12.90 -28.49 6.76
C GLU A 243 13.44 -29.29 5.57
N ARG A 244 13.34 -30.63 5.61
CA ARG A 244 13.78 -31.47 4.49
C ARG A 244 12.95 -31.28 3.22
N VAL A 245 11.65 -30.99 3.36
CA VAL A 245 10.79 -30.62 2.21
C VAL A 245 11.14 -29.22 1.69
N PHE A 246 11.52 -28.29 2.55
CA PHE A 246 11.92 -26.95 2.15
C PHE A 246 13.27 -26.96 1.43
N LEU A 247 14.28 -27.60 2.03
CA LEU A 247 15.64 -27.69 1.50
C LEU A 247 15.76 -28.72 0.36
N GLY A 248 14.98 -29.80 0.39
CA GLY A 248 15.13 -30.89 -0.59
C GLY A 248 16.37 -31.76 -0.37
N GLY A 249 16.94 -31.71 0.83
CA GLY A 249 18.12 -32.46 1.27
C GLY A 249 18.50 -32.03 2.69
N ASP A 250 19.70 -32.41 3.13
CA ASP A 250 20.24 -32.01 4.45
C ASP A 250 20.83 -30.57 4.44
N ALA A 251 21.02 -29.98 3.25
CA ALA A 251 21.49 -28.62 3.05
C ALA A 251 20.86 -28.03 1.77
N PRO A 252 20.86 -26.69 1.59
CA PRO A 252 20.40 -26.09 0.35
C PRO A 252 21.18 -26.58 -0.88
N GLY A 253 20.50 -26.83 -1.99
CA GLY A 253 21.07 -27.30 -3.26
C GLY A 253 20.12 -27.09 -4.44
N THR A 254 20.35 -27.79 -5.56
CA THR A 254 19.53 -27.66 -6.78
C THR A 254 18.04 -27.88 -6.52
N ALA A 255 17.68 -28.85 -5.67
CA ALA A 255 16.29 -29.08 -5.31
C ALA A 255 15.64 -27.89 -4.60
N THR A 256 16.36 -27.23 -3.67
CA THR A 256 15.90 -26.00 -3.01
C THR A 256 15.68 -24.90 -4.04
N LEU A 257 16.68 -24.68 -4.90
CA LEU A 257 16.69 -23.58 -5.84
C LEU A 257 15.57 -23.70 -6.88
N HIS A 258 15.36 -24.90 -7.42
CA HIS A 258 14.28 -25.18 -8.34
C HIS A 258 12.90 -24.96 -7.69
N ARG A 259 12.73 -25.35 -6.42
CA ARG A 259 11.49 -25.08 -5.67
C ARG A 259 11.28 -23.59 -5.44
N MET A 260 12.33 -22.85 -5.08
CA MET A 260 12.25 -21.39 -4.90
C MET A 260 11.90 -20.67 -6.20
N PHE A 261 12.45 -21.13 -7.34
CA PHE A 261 12.09 -20.58 -8.65
C PHE A 261 10.61 -20.79 -8.96
N VAL A 262 10.10 -22.01 -8.83
CA VAL A 262 8.68 -22.33 -9.05
C VAL A 262 7.78 -21.54 -8.10
N LEU A 263 8.16 -21.46 -6.81
CA LEU A 263 7.42 -20.71 -5.79
C LEU A 263 7.37 -19.22 -6.12
N HIS A 264 8.51 -18.60 -6.42
CA HIS A 264 8.63 -17.18 -6.78
C HIS A 264 7.76 -16.86 -8.01
N PHE A 265 7.89 -17.66 -9.07
CA PHE A 265 7.15 -17.46 -10.31
C PHE A 265 5.64 -17.63 -10.09
N THR A 266 5.22 -18.73 -9.46
CA THR A 266 3.79 -19.02 -9.23
C THR A 266 3.13 -17.98 -8.34
N LEU A 267 3.79 -17.57 -7.25
CA LEU A 267 3.24 -16.55 -6.35
C LEU A 267 3.17 -15.18 -7.02
N ALA A 268 4.13 -14.80 -7.87
CA ALA A 268 4.09 -13.53 -8.59
C ALA A 268 2.79 -13.36 -9.42
N PHE A 269 2.38 -14.41 -10.14
CA PHE A 269 1.10 -14.39 -10.88
C PHE A 269 -0.12 -14.52 -9.97
N SER A 270 -0.02 -15.31 -8.90
CA SER A 270 -1.11 -15.44 -7.91
C SER A 270 -1.41 -14.12 -7.20
N ILE A 271 -0.38 -13.30 -6.95
CA ILE A 271 -0.51 -11.94 -6.37
C ILE A 271 -1.37 -11.05 -7.28
N VAL A 272 -1.29 -11.17 -8.61
CA VAL A 272 -2.14 -10.39 -9.53
C VAL A 272 -3.63 -10.68 -9.27
N GLY A 273 -4.00 -11.96 -9.17
CA GLY A 273 -5.37 -12.37 -8.85
C GLY A 273 -5.84 -11.81 -7.49
N MET A 274 -4.96 -11.85 -6.48
CA MET A 274 -5.26 -11.30 -5.16
C MET A 274 -5.35 -9.77 -5.14
N VAL A 275 -4.57 -9.05 -5.97
CA VAL A 275 -4.69 -7.60 -6.14
C VAL A 275 -6.01 -7.24 -6.81
N ILE A 276 -6.45 -8.00 -7.83
CA ILE A 276 -7.76 -7.81 -8.46
C ILE A 276 -8.87 -7.98 -7.41
N LEU A 277 -8.80 -9.03 -6.59
CA LEU A 277 -9.74 -9.23 -5.47
C LEU A 277 -9.69 -8.07 -4.47
N HIS A 278 -8.49 -7.62 -4.09
CA HIS A 278 -8.30 -6.51 -3.15
C HIS A 278 -8.95 -5.22 -3.66
N VAL A 279 -8.72 -4.88 -4.93
CA VAL A 279 -9.33 -3.73 -5.59
C VAL A 279 -10.85 -3.90 -5.70
N ALA A 280 -11.34 -5.09 -6.07
CA ALA A 280 -12.78 -5.34 -6.15
C ALA A 280 -13.49 -5.13 -4.79
N VAL A 281 -12.90 -5.63 -3.70
CA VAL A 281 -13.42 -5.40 -2.33
C VAL A 281 -13.36 -3.91 -1.95
N LEU A 282 -12.31 -3.19 -2.36
CA LEU A 282 -12.21 -1.74 -2.17
C LEU A 282 -13.34 -1.00 -2.91
N HIS A 283 -13.62 -1.36 -4.16
CA HIS A 283 -14.72 -0.77 -4.93
C HIS A 283 -16.08 -1.03 -4.28
N ALA A 284 -16.29 -2.22 -3.71
CA ALA A 284 -17.53 -2.58 -3.03
C ALA A 284 -17.72 -1.84 -1.69
N ARG A 285 -16.63 -1.48 -0.97
CA ARG A 285 -16.69 -0.90 0.39
C ARG A 285 -16.35 0.59 0.45
N GLY A 286 -15.75 1.14 -0.59
CA GLY A 286 -15.26 2.51 -0.65
C GLY A 286 -13.95 2.75 0.11
N SER A 287 -13.28 3.84 -0.24
CA SER A 287 -12.02 4.26 0.40
C SER A 287 -12.28 4.99 1.74
N THR A 288 -11.33 4.87 2.66
CA THR A 288 -11.21 5.78 3.81
C THR A 288 -10.72 7.16 3.39
N SER A 289 -10.78 8.14 4.29
CA SER A 289 -10.16 9.45 4.14
C SER A 289 -9.43 9.89 5.41
N PRO A 290 -8.50 10.86 5.32
CA PRO A 290 -7.81 11.42 6.49
C PRO A 290 -8.75 12.01 7.55
N SER A 291 -9.86 12.62 7.14
CA SER A 291 -10.87 13.14 8.07
C SER A 291 -11.68 12.06 8.78
N GLY A 292 -11.53 10.78 8.39
CA GLY A 292 -12.34 9.67 8.89
C GLY A 292 -13.81 9.74 8.47
N ALA A 293 -14.18 10.73 7.64
CA ALA A 293 -15.54 10.89 7.14
C ALA A 293 -15.84 9.77 6.15
N VAL A 294 -16.68 8.83 6.57
CA VAL A 294 -17.17 7.76 5.70
C VAL A 294 -18.12 8.39 4.70
N GLY A 295 -17.81 8.28 3.41
CA GLY A 295 -18.67 7.77 2.33
C GLY A 295 -20.10 8.30 2.09
N GLN A 296 -20.71 9.05 2.99
CA GLN A 296 -22.16 9.22 3.02
C GLN A 296 -22.61 10.56 2.43
N ASN A 297 -21.71 11.54 2.35
CA ASN A 297 -22.02 12.83 1.74
C ASN A 297 -21.42 12.93 0.34
N ARG A 298 -22.25 12.78 -0.70
CA ARG A 298 -21.85 12.91 -2.11
C ARG A 298 -21.22 14.27 -2.42
N ALA A 299 -21.58 15.34 -1.70
CA ALA A 299 -20.97 16.67 -1.88
C ALA A 299 -19.48 16.72 -1.45
N ARG A 300 -18.98 15.69 -0.76
CA ARG A 300 -17.57 15.55 -0.38
C ARG A 300 -16.84 14.51 -1.24
N MET A 301 -17.43 14.06 -2.35
CA MET A 301 -16.82 13.09 -3.24
C MET A 301 -16.48 13.72 -4.60
N LEU A 302 -15.46 13.16 -5.24
CA LEU A 302 -15.05 13.49 -6.61
C LEU A 302 -14.89 12.19 -7.41
N PRO A 303 -15.15 12.20 -8.73
CA PRO A 303 -14.89 11.05 -9.57
C PRO A 303 -13.39 10.73 -9.65
N PHE A 304 -13.04 9.45 -9.79
CA PHE A 304 -11.67 8.98 -9.91
C PHE A 304 -10.95 9.68 -11.07
N HIS A 305 -11.59 9.72 -12.23
CA HIS A 305 -11.11 10.50 -13.37
C HIS A 305 -11.83 11.86 -13.45
N PRO A 306 -11.11 12.98 -13.70
CA PRO A 306 -9.66 13.09 -13.90
C PRO A 306 -8.85 13.30 -12.61
N TYR A 307 -9.51 13.64 -11.50
CA TYR A 307 -8.85 14.19 -10.31
C TYR A 307 -7.80 13.26 -9.71
N PHE A 308 -8.16 12.02 -9.41
CA PHE A 308 -7.27 11.06 -8.78
C PHE A 308 -6.35 10.40 -9.80
N THR A 309 -6.78 10.24 -11.06
CA THR A 309 -5.89 9.78 -12.13
C THR A 309 -4.68 10.71 -12.32
N VAL A 310 -4.90 12.03 -12.38
CA VAL A 310 -3.80 13.01 -12.53
C VAL A 310 -2.92 13.04 -11.29
N LYS A 311 -3.52 13.05 -10.10
CA LYS A 311 -2.79 12.99 -8.82
C LYS A 311 -1.92 11.73 -8.73
N ASP A 312 -2.48 10.57 -9.06
CA ASP A 312 -1.77 9.30 -8.99
C ASP A 312 -0.68 9.23 -10.06
N GLY A 313 -0.95 9.75 -11.26
CA GLY A 313 0.06 9.92 -12.32
C GLY A 313 1.25 10.76 -11.88
N LEU A 314 1.02 11.89 -11.22
CA LEU A 314 2.10 12.70 -10.66
C LEU A 314 2.91 11.92 -9.61
N GLY A 315 2.22 11.20 -8.71
CA GLY A 315 2.90 10.34 -7.74
C GLY A 315 3.78 9.27 -8.40
N VAL A 316 3.28 8.62 -9.45
CA VAL A 316 4.05 7.63 -10.23
C VAL A 316 5.26 8.27 -10.93
N VAL A 317 5.13 9.48 -11.48
CA VAL A 317 6.27 10.20 -12.08
C VAL A 317 7.35 10.49 -11.04
N VAL A 318 6.96 10.98 -9.85
CA VAL A 318 7.91 11.21 -8.75
C VAL A 318 8.58 9.91 -8.32
N LEU A 319 7.81 8.82 -8.19
CA LEU A 319 8.35 7.50 -7.89
C LEU A 319 9.36 7.05 -8.95
N ALA A 320 9.04 7.21 -10.24
CA ALA A 320 9.91 6.83 -11.35
C ALA A 320 11.23 7.62 -11.34
N ILE A 321 11.19 8.92 -11.04
CA ILE A 321 12.40 9.73 -10.89
C ILE A 321 13.27 9.20 -9.74
N LEU A 322 12.69 8.98 -8.56
CA LEU A 322 13.41 8.43 -7.41
C LEU A 322 13.98 7.03 -7.69
N PHE A 323 13.18 6.19 -8.34
CA PHE A 323 13.58 4.85 -8.76
C PHE A 323 14.80 4.89 -9.68
N THR A 324 14.77 5.71 -10.73
CA THR A 324 15.90 5.88 -11.65
C THR A 324 17.11 6.47 -10.96
N LEU A 325 16.91 7.43 -10.05
CA LEU A 325 18.01 8.01 -9.28
C LEU A 325 18.75 6.96 -8.43
N VAL A 326 18.00 6.14 -7.69
CA VAL A 326 18.59 5.05 -6.89
C VAL A 326 19.26 4.01 -7.80
N MET A 327 18.56 3.54 -8.84
CA MET A 327 19.07 2.50 -9.73
C MET A 327 20.35 2.91 -10.46
N CYS A 328 20.42 4.14 -10.97
CA CYS A 328 21.54 4.59 -11.82
C CYS A 328 22.67 5.26 -11.05
N PHE A 329 22.37 6.00 -9.97
CA PHE A 329 23.37 6.84 -9.29
C PHE A 329 23.69 6.38 -7.86
N TRP A 330 22.81 5.61 -7.21
CA TRP A 330 23.04 5.04 -5.87
C TRP A 330 22.72 3.55 -5.78
N PRO A 331 23.29 2.69 -6.65
CA PRO A 331 23.02 1.26 -6.63
C PRO A 331 23.40 0.60 -5.30
N GLY A 332 24.38 1.18 -4.58
CA GLY A 332 24.79 0.73 -3.24
C GLY A 332 23.67 0.70 -2.19
N LEU A 333 22.54 1.39 -2.41
CA LEU A 333 21.38 1.34 -1.52
C LEU A 333 20.53 0.08 -1.70
N VAL A 334 20.67 -0.61 -2.83
CA VAL A 334 19.85 -1.79 -3.19
C VAL A 334 20.69 -3.05 -3.45
N THR A 335 22.01 -2.92 -3.52
CA THR A 335 22.93 -4.03 -3.77
C THR A 335 23.62 -4.49 -2.51
N GLU A 336 23.65 -5.80 -2.29
CA GLU A 336 24.46 -6.42 -1.24
C GLU A 336 25.73 -7.03 -1.83
N VAL A 337 26.89 -6.55 -1.38
CA VAL A 337 28.20 -6.90 -1.95
C VAL A 337 28.52 -8.38 -1.79
N GLU A 338 28.20 -8.99 -0.64
CA GLU A 338 28.46 -10.41 -0.41
C GLU A 338 27.65 -11.32 -1.34
N ASN A 339 26.50 -10.85 -1.83
CA ASN A 339 25.70 -11.63 -2.77
C ASN A 339 26.22 -11.57 -4.23
N TYR A 340 27.31 -10.84 -4.48
CA TYR A 340 28.10 -10.92 -5.72
C TYR A 340 29.26 -11.92 -5.62
N ARG A 341 29.33 -12.72 -4.55
CA ARG A 341 30.21 -13.88 -4.46
C ARG A 341 29.39 -15.16 -4.61
N PRO A 342 29.85 -16.15 -5.40
CA PRO A 342 29.18 -17.44 -5.51
C PRO A 342 29.00 -18.10 -4.14
N ALA A 343 27.91 -18.84 -3.96
CA ALA A 343 27.66 -19.59 -2.74
C ALA A 343 28.79 -20.60 -2.44
N ASN A 344 29.29 -20.56 -1.21
CA ASN A 344 30.25 -21.47 -0.63
C ASN A 344 29.64 -22.09 0.65
N PRO A 345 29.16 -23.34 0.57
CA PRO A 345 28.58 -24.05 1.72
C PRO A 345 29.53 -24.23 2.91
N LEU A 346 30.85 -24.12 2.70
CA LEU A 346 31.87 -24.31 3.72
C LEU A 346 32.29 -23.01 4.42
N HIS A 347 31.82 -21.86 3.92
CA HIS A 347 32.19 -20.55 4.47
C HIS A 347 30.99 -19.65 4.64
N THR A 348 30.55 -19.55 5.89
CA THR A 348 29.54 -18.61 6.38
C THR A 348 30.16 -17.21 6.51
N PRO A 349 29.67 -16.18 5.78
CA PRO A 349 30.12 -14.80 5.99
C PRO A 349 29.97 -14.37 7.45
N ALA A 350 30.87 -13.49 7.92
CA ALA A 350 30.86 -13.04 9.32
C ALA A 350 29.59 -12.24 9.69
N ASP A 351 29.07 -11.46 8.74
CA ASP A 351 27.94 -10.56 8.93
C ASP A 351 26.76 -11.00 8.05
N ILE A 352 26.22 -12.22 8.23
CA ILE A 352 25.00 -12.64 7.51
C ILE A 352 23.80 -11.89 8.08
N GLU A 353 23.19 -11.08 7.25
CA GLU A 353 21.91 -10.44 7.52
C GLU A 353 20.99 -10.61 6.31
N PRO A 354 19.67 -10.65 6.52
CA PRO A 354 18.73 -10.57 5.43
C PRO A 354 18.55 -9.12 4.98
N GLU A 355 17.85 -8.96 3.87
CA GLU A 355 17.50 -7.69 3.25
C GLU A 355 16.84 -6.76 4.25
N TRP A 356 17.02 -5.46 4.04
CA TRP A 356 16.55 -4.42 4.97
C TRP A 356 15.07 -4.56 5.35
N TYR A 357 14.22 -5.03 4.43
CA TYR A 357 12.79 -5.23 4.68
C TYR A 357 12.50 -6.45 5.59
N PHE A 358 13.43 -7.39 5.73
CA PHE A 358 13.31 -8.51 6.68
C PHE A 358 14.01 -8.28 8.02
N LEU A 359 14.94 -7.32 8.11
CA LEU A 359 15.68 -7.00 9.34
C LEU A 359 14.81 -6.87 10.61
N PRO A 360 13.62 -6.23 10.58
CA PRO A 360 12.82 -6.09 11.80
C PRO A 360 12.34 -7.45 12.34
N PHE A 361 11.95 -8.35 11.45
CA PHE A 361 11.49 -9.69 11.79
C PHE A 361 12.64 -10.61 12.18
N TYR A 362 13.80 -10.44 11.54
CA TYR A 362 15.03 -11.13 11.90
C TYR A 362 15.54 -10.73 13.30
N GLY A 363 15.50 -9.44 13.63
CA GLY A 363 15.82 -8.97 14.98
C GLY A 363 14.90 -9.57 16.05
N MET A 364 13.59 -9.67 15.76
CA MET A 364 12.63 -10.33 16.65
C MET A 364 12.93 -11.84 16.82
N LEU A 365 13.31 -12.52 15.74
CA LEU A 365 13.71 -13.94 15.78
C LEU A 365 14.93 -14.15 16.69
N GLN A 366 15.95 -13.30 16.58
CA GLN A 366 17.18 -13.40 17.39
C GLN A 366 17.00 -12.97 18.84
N ALA A 367 16.08 -12.05 19.13
CA ALA A 367 15.86 -11.52 20.48
C ALA A 367 15.36 -12.59 21.45
N VAL A 368 14.69 -13.63 20.95
CA VAL A 368 14.16 -14.73 21.75
C VAL A 368 15.18 -15.88 21.80
N PRO A 369 15.69 -16.28 22.99
CA PRO A 369 16.68 -17.33 23.13
C PRO A 369 16.08 -18.76 22.98
N SER A 370 15.18 -18.95 22.01
CA SER A 370 14.60 -20.24 21.64
C SER A 370 14.24 -20.21 20.15
N LYS A 371 14.65 -21.22 19.39
CA LYS A 371 14.41 -21.30 17.95
C LYS A 371 12.91 -21.25 17.62
N PHE A 372 12.11 -22.05 18.33
CA PHE A 372 10.67 -22.13 18.10
C PHE A 372 9.94 -20.85 18.51
N PHE A 373 10.20 -20.34 19.72
CA PHE A 373 9.53 -19.13 20.18
C PHE A 373 9.98 -17.89 19.40
N GLY A 374 11.23 -17.82 18.97
CA GLY A 374 11.71 -16.78 18.06
C GLY A 374 10.97 -16.79 16.73
N LEU A 375 10.77 -17.97 16.14
CA LEU A 375 9.96 -18.12 14.91
C LEU A 375 8.52 -17.65 15.15
N LEU A 376 7.91 -18.04 16.28
CA LEU A 376 6.55 -17.64 16.64
C LEU A 376 6.43 -16.12 16.80
N VAL A 377 7.39 -15.46 17.45
CA VAL A 377 7.37 -14.00 17.62
C VAL A 377 7.58 -13.29 16.28
N SER A 378 8.56 -13.73 15.49
CA SER A 378 8.89 -13.15 14.19
C SER A 378 7.72 -13.28 13.19
N GLY A 379 7.21 -14.49 12.98
CA GLY A 379 6.06 -14.73 12.11
C GLY A 379 4.76 -14.16 12.69
N GLY A 380 4.61 -14.22 14.02
CA GLY A 380 3.49 -13.64 14.75
C GLY A 380 3.37 -12.14 14.58
N ALA A 381 4.49 -11.41 14.43
CA ALA A 381 4.49 -9.98 14.19
C ALA A 381 3.82 -9.58 12.85
N VAL A 382 3.88 -10.44 11.84
CA VAL A 382 3.13 -10.25 10.58
C VAL A 382 1.71 -10.78 10.74
N ALA A 383 1.55 -11.98 11.32
CA ALA A 383 0.25 -12.63 11.47
C ALA A 383 -0.74 -11.86 12.36
N ILE A 384 -0.26 -11.13 13.36
CA ILE A 384 -1.09 -10.32 14.24
C ILE A 384 -1.85 -9.22 13.49
N LEU A 385 -1.34 -8.79 12.33
CA LEU A 385 -2.03 -7.81 11.49
C LEU A 385 -3.42 -8.31 11.09
N LEU A 386 -3.60 -9.61 10.84
CA LEU A 386 -4.92 -10.18 10.54
C LEU A 386 -5.93 -9.86 11.63
N PHE A 387 -5.50 -9.86 12.89
CA PHE A 387 -6.37 -9.70 14.05
C PHE A 387 -6.59 -8.24 14.46
N VAL A 388 -5.88 -7.28 13.87
CA VAL A 388 -5.99 -5.84 14.19
C VAL A 388 -7.44 -5.32 14.23
N PRO A 389 -8.35 -5.68 13.29
CA PRO A 389 -9.73 -5.20 13.35
C PRO A 389 -10.51 -5.60 14.60
N TRP A 390 -10.11 -6.67 15.29
CA TRP A 390 -10.74 -7.15 16.52
C TRP A 390 -9.97 -6.73 17.78
N LEU A 391 -8.68 -6.41 17.64
CA LEU A 391 -7.84 -5.93 18.73
C LEU A 391 -8.06 -4.42 19.00
N ASP A 392 -8.32 -3.63 17.96
CA ASP A 392 -8.60 -2.21 18.09
C ASP A 392 -10.04 -1.96 18.59
N ARG A 393 -10.18 -1.65 19.88
CA ARG A 393 -11.45 -1.30 20.55
C ARG A 393 -11.72 0.20 20.61
N GLY A 394 -10.88 1.05 20.01
CA GLY A 394 -11.05 2.50 20.09
C GLY A 394 -12.28 2.97 19.30
N ASN A 395 -12.98 4.02 19.74
CA ASN A 395 -14.12 4.59 19.00
C ASN A 395 -13.72 5.64 17.95
N SER A 396 -12.46 6.07 17.87
CA SER A 396 -12.01 7.11 16.94
C SER A 396 -11.54 6.53 15.60
N ALA A 397 -12.06 7.06 14.49
CA ALA A 397 -11.64 6.69 13.12
C ALA A 397 -10.17 6.99 12.82
N THR A 398 -9.51 7.81 13.65
CA THR A 398 -8.09 8.07 13.62
C THR A 398 -7.41 7.36 14.79
N PHE A 399 -6.42 6.52 14.46
CA PHE A 399 -5.62 5.82 15.43
C PHE A 399 -4.58 6.78 16.00
N ARG A 400 -4.98 7.59 17.00
CA ARG A 400 -4.20 8.73 17.51
C ARG A 400 -3.12 8.35 18.53
N GLY A 401 -3.11 7.11 19.02
CA GLY A 401 -2.28 6.72 20.17
C GLY A 401 -0.98 5.98 19.85
N TRP A 402 -0.92 5.18 18.79
CA TRP A 402 0.27 4.37 18.48
C TRP A 402 1.02 4.81 17.21
N SER A 403 0.63 5.94 16.62
CA SER A 403 1.34 6.54 15.49
C SER A 403 2.82 6.80 15.82
N LEU A 404 3.14 7.13 17.07
CA LEU A 404 4.51 7.27 17.56
C LEU A 404 5.26 5.94 17.67
N GLY A 405 4.60 4.83 18.04
CA GLY A 405 5.24 3.52 18.18
C GLY A 405 5.63 2.90 16.83
N TRP A 406 4.78 3.05 15.81
CA TRP A 406 5.09 2.62 14.45
C TRP A 406 6.01 3.58 13.71
N LEU A 407 5.96 4.89 13.98
CA LEU A 407 6.98 5.84 13.50
C LEU A 407 8.33 5.57 14.17
N ALA A 408 8.36 5.19 15.45
CA ALA A 408 9.58 4.75 16.13
C ALA A 408 10.08 3.41 15.59
N LEU A 409 9.19 2.48 15.24
CA LEU A 409 9.58 1.24 14.56
C LEU A 409 10.12 1.52 13.16
N ALA A 410 9.43 2.31 12.35
CA ALA A 410 9.87 2.71 11.01
C ALA A 410 11.16 3.56 11.04
N ALA A 411 11.33 4.42 12.04
CA ALA A 411 12.56 5.19 12.27
C ALA A 411 13.68 4.29 12.80
N ALA A 412 13.40 3.29 13.64
CA ALA A 412 14.38 2.30 14.07
C ALA A 412 14.80 1.37 12.92
N CYS A 413 13.89 1.08 11.98
CA CYS A 413 14.17 0.32 10.77
C CYS A 413 14.93 1.18 9.72
N GLY A 414 14.60 2.46 9.59
CA GLY A 414 15.25 3.40 8.66
C GLY A 414 16.59 3.95 9.14
N ALA A 415 16.79 4.08 10.46
CA ALA A 415 18.07 4.46 11.08
C ALA A 415 18.90 3.25 11.51
N GLY A 416 18.39 2.02 11.31
CA GLY A 416 19.06 0.77 11.62
C GLY A 416 20.02 0.27 10.54
N GLY A 417 20.14 0.99 9.42
CA GLY A 417 21.22 0.78 8.46
C GLY A 417 22.55 1.16 9.10
N SER A 418 23.39 0.16 9.39
CA SER A 418 24.81 0.27 9.69
C SER A 418 25.21 1.06 10.96
N GLY A 419 25.34 0.39 12.11
CA GLY A 419 26.31 0.84 13.12
C GLY A 419 26.07 0.46 14.58
N LEU A 420 24.82 0.39 15.05
CA LEU A 420 24.57 0.27 16.49
C LEU A 420 24.49 -1.18 17.01
N PHE A 421 24.01 -2.12 16.19
CA PHE A 421 24.02 -3.54 16.55
C PHE A 421 25.36 -4.22 16.27
N LEU A 422 26.07 -3.83 15.20
CA LEU A 422 27.34 -4.44 14.79
C LEU A 422 28.57 -4.01 15.62
N ARG A 423 28.54 -2.83 16.26
CA ARG A 423 29.62 -2.45 17.21
C ARG A 423 29.58 -3.21 18.54
N ALA A 424 28.47 -3.87 18.86
CA ALA A 424 28.36 -4.68 20.06
C ALA A 424 28.92 -6.12 19.87
N GLY A 425 29.15 -6.56 18.63
CA GLY A 425 29.62 -7.91 18.31
C GLY A 425 31.13 -8.14 18.38
N ARG A 426 31.95 -7.08 18.52
CA ARG A 426 33.43 -7.19 18.44
C ARG A 426 34.18 -7.23 19.77
N ALA A 427 33.52 -7.44 20.90
CA ALA A 427 34.19 -7.65 22.18
C ALA A 427 33.89 -9.05 22.73
N CYS A 428 34.78 -9.99 22.43
CA CYS A 428 34.80 -11.34 22.97
C CYS A 428 34.99 -11.32 24.51
N GLY A 429 34.33 -12.24 25.23
CA GLY A 429 34.74 -12.63 26.59
C GLY A 429 33.65 -12.56 27.68
N ALA A 430 33.20 -13.75 28.12
CA ALA A 430 32.81 -14.15 29.48
C ALA A 430 31.87 -13.29 30.36
N ALA A 431 31.27 -12.20 29.87
CA ALA A 431 30.33 -11.37 30.65
C ALA A 431 28.87 -11.54 30.19
N SER A 432 28.49 -12.77 29.84
CA SER A 432 27.28 -13.12 29.07
C SER A 432 25.95 -13.10 29.85
N CYS A 433 25.93 -12.71 31.12
CA CYS A 433 24.69 -12.66 31.91
C CYS A 433 24.22 -11.23 32.25
N ALA A 434 25.14 -10.29 32.47
CA ALA A 434 24.78 -8.95 32.94
C ALA A 434 24.36 -7.95 31.84
N ARG A 435 24.80 -8.16 30.58
CA ARG A 435 24.46 -7.26 29.45
C ARG A 435 23.14 -7.58 28.74
N ARG A 436 22.57 -8.78 28.94
CA ARG A 436 21.21 -9.10 28.45
C ARG A 436 20.13 -8.26 29.14
N LEU A 437 20.38 -7.81 30.37
CA LEU A 437 19.52 -6.87 31.09
C LEU A 437 19.64 -5.43 30.59
N VAL A 438 20.76 -5.02 29.99
CA VAL A 438 20.94 -3.65 29.45
C VAL A 438 20.29 -3.50 28.07
N ALA A 439 20.25 -4.56 27.26
CA ALA A 439 19.40 -4.58 26.05
C ALA A 439 17.90 -4.57 26.41
N GLY A 440 17.51 -5.26 27.49
CA GLY A 440 16.17 -5.14 28.09
C GLY A 440 15.88 -3.74 28.64
N ARG A 441 16.90 -3.02 29.14
CA ARG A 441 16.76 -1.65 29.67
C ARG A 441 16.75 -0.58 28.58
N ALA A 442 17.38 -0.80 27.44
CA ALA A 442 17.21 0.07 26.26
C ALA A 442 15.80 -0.07 25.63
N ILE A 443 15.20 -1.26 25.72
CA ILE A 443 13.78 -1.48 25.38
C ILE A 443 12.85 -0.84 26.44
N GLY A 444 13.28 -0.83 27.71
CA GLY A 444 12.58 -0.14 28.80
C GLY A 444 12.61 1.39 28.71
N ASP A 445 13.77 1.97 28.42
CA ASP A 445 14.00 3.41 28.44
C ASP A 445 13.61 4.10 27.12
N ALA A 446 13.42 3.33 26.03
CA ALA A 446 12.84 3.81 24.77
C ALA A 446 11.30 3.87 24.77
N GLY A 447 10.65 3.60 25.91
CA GLY A 447 9.19 3.64 26.01
C GLY A 447 8.48 2.59 25.14
N LEU A 448 9.12 1.45 24.85
CA LEU A 448 8.56 0.31 24.11
C LEU A 448 7.75 -0.66 25.02
N LEU A 449 7.79 -0.47 26.34
CA LEU A 449 7.03 -1.28 27.29
C LEU A 449 5.48 -1.10 27.34
N PRO A 450 4.84 -0.04 26.80
CA PRO A 450 3.38 0.02 26.77
C PRO A 450 2.76 -0.68 25.55
N LEU A 451 3.56 -1.31 24.66
CA LEU A 451 3.03 -1.93 23.42
C LEU A 451 2.37 -3.29 23.61
N PHE A 452 2.58 -3.98 24.73
CA PHE A 452 2.04 -5.34 24.94
C PHE A 452 1.77 -5.71 26.42
N PRO A 453 1.10 -4.88 27.24
CA PRO A 453 0.87 -5.22 28.65
C PRO A 453 0.04 -6.49 28.83
N ARG A 454 -0.78 -6.89 27.85
CA ARG A 454 -1.60 -8.12 27.93
C ARG A 454 -1.00 -9.33 27.21
N PHE A 455 -0.21 -9.14 26.16
CA PHE A 455 0.45 -10.27 25.46
C PHE A 455 1.64 -10.79 26.28
N PHE A 456 2.43 -9.90 26.88
CA PHE A 456 3.48 -10.31 27.83
C PHE A 456 2.91 -10.82 29.16
N ALA A 457 1.79 -10.28 29.66
CA ALA A 457 1.16 -10.83 30.87
C ALA A 457 0.60 -12.25 30.65
N VAL A 458 0.08 -12.57 29.45
CA VAL A 458 -0.35 -13.93 29.10
C VAL A 458 0.84 -14.87 28.91
N LEU A 459 1.96 -14.41 28.34
CA LEU A 459 3.19 -15.20 28.24
C LEU A 459 3.86 -15.41 29.61
N GLN A 460 3.75 -14.45 30.53
CA GLN A 460 4.23 -14.59 31.91
C GLN A 460 3.31 -15.48 32.76
N SER A 461 2.00 -15.52 32.51
CA SER A 461 1.08 -16.42 33.23
C SER A 461 1.10 -17.87 32.73
N VAL A 462 1.62 -18.11 31.52
CA VAL A 462 1.82 -19.46 30.96
C VAL A 462 3.23 -20.00 31.28
N GLY A 463 4.13 -19.15 31.76
CA GLY A 463 5.49 -19.50 32.19
C GLY A 463 5.73 -19.45 33.70
N ALA A 464 4.68 -19.45 34.53
CA ALA A 464 4.75 -19.52 35.99
C ALA A 464 4.18 -20.85 36.51
#